data_AF-A0A3D2IG03-F1
#
_entry.id   AF-A0A3D2IG03-F1
#
_cell.length_a   1.000
_cell.length_b   1.000
_cell.length_c   1.000
_cell.angle_alpha   90.00
_cell.angle_beta   90.00
_cell.angle_gamma   90.00
#
_symmetry.space_group_name_H-M   'P 1'
#
loop_
_entity.id
_entity.type
_entity.pdbx_description
1 polymer ?
#
loop_
_entity_poly.entity_id
_entity_poly.type
_entity_poly.pdbx_seq_one_letter_code
_entity_poly.pdbx_strand_id
1 'polypeptide(L)'
;ALILDVGMDENGAVTEAGGLLIQKLPGAPEGQIDMLQERLSSFPAVHKFFEDGQYIDAVMDKVMSPIKVKELSRQLVDFFCRCN
;
A
#
# COMPACT_ATOMS: atom_id res chain seq x y z
N ALA A 1 -3.41 -2.60 -10.04
CA ALA A 1 -4.26 -1.91 -9.07
C ALA A 1 -3.47 -0.79 -8.42
N LEU A 2 -4.07 0.39 -8.26
CA LEU A 2 -3.50 1.53 -7.54
C LEU A 2 -4.46 1.92 -6.43
N ILE A 3 -3.96 2.03 -5.20
CA ILE A 3 -4.72 2.45 -4.03
C ILE A 3 -3.93 3.57 -3.35
N LEU A 4 -4.58 4.69 -3.09
CA LEU A 4 -4.04 5.84 -2.37
C LEU A 4 -5.07 6.24 -1.33
N ASP A 5 -4.60 6.58 -0.14
CA ASP A 5 -5.46 6.87 0.99
C ASP A 5 -4.80 7.85 1.95
N VAL A 6 -5.62 8.70 2.57
CA VAL A 6 -5.18 9.76 3.49
C VAL A 6 -6.18 9.84 4.65
N GLY A 7 -5.69 9.59 5.86
CA GLY A 7 -6.39 9.86 7.11
C GLY A 7 -6.27 11.34 7.50
N MET A 8 -7.34 11.90 8.05
CA MET A 8 -7.38 13.27 8.56
C MET A 8 -8.12 13.33 9.88
N ASP A 9 -7.69 14.22 10.78
CA ASP A 9 -8.39 14.51 12.03
C ASP A 9 -9.55 15.50 11.83
N GLU A 10 -10.29 15.80 12.91
CA GLU A 10 -11.42 16.74 12.89
C GLU A 10 -11.02 18.19 12.55
N ASN A 11 -9.74 18.53 12.69
CA ASN A 11 -9.19 19.84 12.35
C ASN A 11 -8.70 19.91 10.90
N GLY A 12 -8.80 18.80 10.15
CA GLY A 12 -8.31 18.66 8.78
C GLY A 12 -6.80 18.47 8.67
N ALA A 13 -6.11 18.15 9.77
CA ALA A 13 -4.70 17.78 9.73
C ALA A 13 -4.55 16.33 9.25
N VAL A 14 -3.56 16.09 8.38
CA VAL A 14 -3.24 14.73 7.92
C VAL A 14 -2.66 13.92 9.08
N THR A 15 -3.27 12.77 9.38
CA THR A 15 -2.80 11.83 10.40
C THR A 15 -1.89 10.78 9.77
N GLU A 16 -2.36 10.14 8.69
CA GLU A 16 -1.61 9.14 7.94
C GLU A 16 -1.83 9.34 6.43
N ALA A 17 -0.81 9.06 5.62
CA ALA A 17 -0.93 9.05 4.17
C ALA A 17 -0.11 7.91 3.58
N GLY A 18 -0.70 7.16 2.65
CA GLY A 18 0.03 6.10 1.98
C GLY A 18 -0.81 5.37 0.95
N GLY A 19 -0.23 4.30 0.40
CA GLY A 19 -0.86 3.59 -0.70
C GLY A 19 -0.08 2.38 -1.16
N LEU A 20 -0.67 1.66 -2.11
CA LEU A 20 -0.16 0.41 -2.66
C LEU A 20 -0.30 0.43 -4.19
N LEU A 21 0.75 -0.02 -4.87
CA LEU A 21 0.73 -0.27 -6.30
C LEU A 21 1.02 -1.74 -6.56
N ILE A 22 0.08 -2.43 -7.19
CA ILE A 22 0.23 -3.82 -7.62
C ILE A 22 0.19 -3.88 -9.14
N GLN A 23 1.23 -4.45 -9.73
CA GLN A 23 1.37 -4.57 -11.17
C GLN A 23 1.77 -5.99 -11.58
N LYS A 24 1.02 -6.56 -12.53
CA LYS A 24 1.38 -7.81 -13.19
C LYS A 24 2.45 -7.54 -14.25
N LEU A 25 3.55 -8.27 -14.19
CA LEU A 25 4.60 -8.22 -15.19
C LEU A 25 4.32 -9.19 -16.35
N PRO A 26 4.97 -9.01 -17.52
CA PRO A 26 4.91 -9.98 -18.61
C PRO A 26 5.31 -11.38 -18.13
N GLY A 27 4.57 -12.40 -18.57
CA GLY A 27 4.83 -13.80 -18.18
C GLY A 27 4.32 -14.20 -16.79
N ALA A 28 3.75 -13.28 -16.01
CA ALA A 28 3.09 -13.65 -14.77
C ALA A 28 1.81 -14.49 -15.04
N PRO A 29 1.54 -15.53 -14.22
CA PRO A 29 0.40 -16.42 -14.42
C PRO A 29 -0.95 -15.68 -14.49
N GLU A 30 -1.85 -16.17 -15.33
CA GLU A 30 -3.22 -15.66 -15.43
C GLU A 30 -4.00 -15.95 -14.13
N GLY A 31 -5.01 -15.12 -13.83
CA GLY A 31 -5.86 -15.25 -12.64
C GLY A 31 -5.25 -14.76 -11.31
N GLN A 32 -3.93 -14.59 -11.20
CA GLN A 32 -3.32 -14.06 -9.98
C GLN A 32 -3.70 -12.60 -9.71
N ILE A 33 -3.82 -11.80 -10.77
CA ILE A 33 -4.17 -10.38 -10.62
C ILE A 33 -5.62 -10.24 -10.13
N ASP A 34 -6.53 -11.09 -10.63
CA ASP A 34 -7.95 -11.05 -10.28
C ASP A 34 -8.14 -11.45 -8.82
N MET A 35 -7.47 -12.53 -8.38
CA MET A 35 -7.41 -12.95 -6.98
C MET A 35 -6.91 -11.81 -6.07
N LEU A 36 -5.82 -11.13 -6.46
CA LEU A 36 -5.29 -10.00 -5.69
C LEU A 36 -6.26 -8.81 -5.67
N GLN A 37 -6.95 -8.52 -6.77
CA GLN A 37 -7.93 -7.43 -6.83
C GLN A 37 -9.17 -7.70 -5.97
N GLU A 38 -9.70 -8.92 -5.99
CA GLU A 38 -10.82 -9.33 -5.14
C GLU A 38 -10.43 -9.24 -3.67
N ARG A 39 -9.23 -9.74 -3.33
CA ARG A 39 -8.70 -9.68 -1.98
C ARG A 39 -8.49 -8.23 -1.51
N LEU A 40 -7.92 -7.38 -2.36
CA LEU A 40 -7.77 -5.94 -2.09
C LEU A 40 -9.11 -5.26 -1.80
N SER A 41 -10.17 -5.65 -2.51
CA SER A 41 -11.52 -5.09 -2.32
C SER A 41 -12.13 -5.46 -0.96
N SER A 42 -11.62 -6.52 -0.30
CA SER A 42 -12.07 -6.96 1.02
C SER A 42 -11.31 -6.32 2.20
N PHE A 43 -10.17 -5.67 1.94
CA PHE A 43 -9.39 -5.05 3.02
C PHE A 43 -9.98 -3.71 3.46
N PRO A 44 -9.81 -3.34 4.75
CA PRO A 44 -10.07 -1.98 5.20
C PRO A 44 -9.20 -0.97 4.44
N ALA A 45 -9.62 0.29 4.50
CA ALA A 45 -8.88 1.42 3.95
C ALA A 45 -7.42 1.42 4.43
N VAL A 46 -6.49 1.79 3.53
CA VAL A 46 -5.05 1.62 3.76
C VAL A 46 -4.58 2.42 4.97
N HIS A 47 -5.15 3.61 5.23
CA HIS A 47 -4.78 4.43 6.40
C HIS A 47 -5.01 3.70 7.73
N LYS A 48 -6.00 2.80 7.82
CA LYS A 48 -6.29 2.07 9.07
C LYS A 48 -5.17 1.14 9.49
N PHE A 49 -4.42 0.59 8.53
CA PHE A 49 -3.24 -0.20 8.88
C PHE A 49 -2.16 0.66 9.54
N PHE A 50 -2.03 1.90 9.09
CA PHE A 50 -1.05 2.84 9.64
C PHE A 50 -1.49 3.37 11.01
N GLU A 51 -2.79 3.65 11.17
CA GLU A 51 -3.40 4.02 12.47
C GLU A 51 -3.18 2.92 13.53
N ASP A 52 -3.31 1.64 13.15
CA ASP A 52 -3.02 0.47 13.99
C ASP A 52 -1.51 0.26 14.26
N GLY A 53 -0.64 1.16 13.78
CA GLY A 53 0.82 1.06 13.93
C GLY A 53 1.47 -0.03 13.08
N GLN A 54 0.76 -0.59 12.10
CA GLN A 54 1.32 -1.61 11.22
C GLN A 54 2.26 -0.96 10.20
N TYR A 55 3.50 -1.42 10.21
CA TYR A 55 4.48 -0.99 9.22
C TYR A 55 4.18 -1.61 7.85
N ILE A 56 4.63 -0.94 6.79
CA ILE A 56 4.28 -1.29 5.40
C ILE A 56 4.61 -2.74 5.03
N ASP A 57 5.68 -3.31 5.61
CA ASP A 57 6.10 -4.69 5.36
C ASP A 57 4.99 -5.70 5.75
N ALA A 58 4.37 -5.50 6.92
CA ALA A 58 3.28 -6.34 7.39
C ALA A 58 2.01 -6.17 6.53
N VAL A 59 1.76 -4.97 6.02
CA VAL A 59 0.65 -4.69 5.11
C VAL A 59 0.87 -5.40 3.78
N MET A 60 2.07 -5.32 3.21
CA MET A 60 2.45 -5.98 1.96
C MET A 60 2.27 -7.50 2.05
N ASP A 61 2.73 -8.13 3.14
CA ASP A 61 2.57 -9.57 3.35
C ASP A 61 1.09 -9.98 3.45
N LYS A 62 0.26 -9.20 4.17
CA LYS A 62 -1.18 -9.46 4.30
C LYS A 62 -1.91 -9.35 2.96
N VAL A 63 -1.64 -8.27 2.22
CA VAL A 63 -2.27 -7.96 0.94
C VAL A 63 -1.90 -8.99 -0.11
N MET A 64 -0.63 -9.38 -0.18
CA MET A 64 -0.12 -10.27 -1.22
C MET A 64 -0.35 -11.75 -0.90
N SER A 65 -0.61 -12.13 0.35
CA SER A 65 -0.87 -13.52 0.74
C SER A 65 -1.95 -14.18 -0.14
N PRO A 66 -1.73 -15.42 -0.64
CA PRO A 66 -0.64 -16.34 -0.27
C PRO A 66 0.66 -16.17 -1.06
N ILE A 67 0.76 -15.15 -1.93
CA ILE A 67 1.97 -14.89 -2.71
C ILE A 67 3.05 -14.33 -1.78
N LYS A 68 4.22 -14.98 -1.76
CA LYS A 68 5.36 -14.50 -0.98
C LYS A 68 5.90 -13.19 -1.55
N VAL A 69 6.02 -12.19 -0.69
CA VAL A 69 6.69 -10.94 -1.02
C VAL A 69 8.20 -11.12 -0.86
N LYS A 70 8.96 -10.55 -1.79
CA LYS A 70 10.40 -10.42 -1.69
C LYS A 70 10.73 -8.94 -1.66
N GLU A 71 11.25 -8.45 -0.53
CA GLU A 71 11.78 -7.09 -0.45
C GLU A 71 13.04 -6.98 -1.32
N LEU A 72 13.06 -5.97 -2.20
CA LEU A 72 14.19 -5.71 -3.09
C LEU A 72 14.98 -4.47 -2.67
N SER A 73 14.30 -3.45 -2.15
CA SER A 73 14.87 -2.17 -1.74
C SER A 73 13.90 -1.43 -0.83
N ARG A 74 14.44 -0.53 -0.01
CA ARG A 74 13.71 0.41 0.82
C ARG A 74 14.31 1.79 0.66
N GLN A 75 13.45 2.78 0.44
CA GLN A 75 13.87 4.17 0.31
C GLN A 75 13.00 5.04 1.21
N LEU A 76 13.65 5.92 1.98
CA LEU A 76 12.94 6.96 2.70
C LEU A 76 12.41 8.00 1.71
N VAL A 77 11.17 8.41 1.93
CA VAL A 77 10.53 9.50 1.20
C VAL A 77 10.38 10.68 2.14
N ASP A 78 10.69 11.87 1.63
CA ASP A 78 10.57 13.11 2.38
C ASP A 78 10.14 14.22 1.42
N PHE A 79 9.46 15.23 1.95
CA PHE A 79 9.13 16.41 1.18
C PHE A 79 10.40 17.21 0.93
N PHE A 80 10.66 17.53 -0.34
CA PHE A 80 11.83 18.32 -0.73
C PHE A 80 11.47 19.36 -1.80
N CYS A 81 11.57 20.64 -1.44
CA CYS A 81 11.45 21.77 -2.38
C CYS A 81 12.87 22.29 -2.70
N ARG A 82 13.18 22.50 -3.98
CA ARG A 82 14.40 23.20 -4.42
C ARG A 82 14.19 24.71 -4.54
N CYS A 83 13.24 25.22 -3.78
CA CYS A 83 12.71 26.57 -3.89
C CYS A 83 13.60 27.47 -3.04
N ASN A 84 14.10 28.56 -3.62
CA ASN A 84 14.89 29.56 -2.88
C ASN A 84 13.98 30.39 -1.99
#